data_AF-A0A0K3B069-F1
#
_entry.id   AF-A0A0K3B069-F1
#
_cell.length_a   1.000
_cell.length_b   1.000
_cell.length_c   1.000
_cell.angle_alpha   90.00
_cell.angle_beta   90.00
_cell.angle_gamma   90.00
#
_symmetry.space_group_name_H-M   'P 1'
#
loop_
_entity.id
_entity.type
_entity.pdbx_description
1 polymer ?
#
loop_
_entity_poly.entity_id
_entity_poly.type
_entity_poly.pdbx_seq_one_letter_code
_entity_poly.pdbx_strand_id
1 'polypeptide(L)'
;MMQTNPDWVTLLRVPPDMLAEVANESTIRGPIADAIKSDEVAYESFAQACRFEAPYATSWIHGPGDRSPYLSLELAADSLAADRHRSLLADIVLSTSPSIPYDYRALAGDALVRLGVGEYADALRFVVESFEPLASRTIEAKVSVRTDGIDHLFDIPGTVQGRIDLLVAASRVKTLESRYMLARRILGDDDRAPTAMSAAQQLIADDVGTTLIAPADYLVPWDQELPGENGNRLTLAELMRIVLLCPEFKLPDAKVRPILVDFYRSVLRISGRSIIGLAAGVFHVEHGALATPSYFYQGRGAILGKGCVIDCVGGAILQRDTFLGGGFMPILIHTHKHIRGSGDSGASERKKILPCVFAAEVGARFPMDAIGLFETVDYLGKDAPYQGIRAIPVD
;
A
#
# COMPACT_ATOMS: atom_id res chain seq x y z
N MET A 1 35.75 7.82 24.68
CA MET A 1 35.17 7.44 25.97
C MET A 1 34.03 6.50 25.65
N MET A 2 34.19 5.18 25.85
CA MET A 2 33.12 4.20 25.60
C MET A 2 32.09 4.36 26.73
N GLN A 3 30.91 4.88 26.41
CA GLN A 3 29.74 4.68 27.26
C GLN A 3 29.22 3.28 26.98
N THR A 4 29.53 2.32 27.85
CA THR A 4 28.86 1.03 27.89
C THR A 4 27.44 1.27 28.40
N ASN A 5 26.44 1.21 27.51
CA ASN A 5 25.03 1.35 27.85
C ASN A 5 24.45 -0.06 28.14
N PRO A 6 24.13 -0.40 29.41
CA PRO A 6 23.80 -1.77 29.81
C PRO A 6 22.37 -2.23 29.47
N ASP A 7 21.65 -1.60 28.53
CA ASP A 7 20.21 -1.81 28.40
C ASP A 7 19.70 -2.09 26.97
N TRP A 8 20.44 -2.90 26.20
CA TRP A 8 19.93 -3.46 24.94
C TRP A 8 18.69 -4.34 25.13
N VAL A 9 18.47 -4.81 26.36
CA VAL A 9 17.36 -5.66 26.78
C VAL A 9 16.03 -4.91 26.83
N THR A 10 16.02 -3.61 27.15
CA THR A 10 14.80 -2.79 27.12
C THR A 10 14.35 -2.42 25.71
N LEU A 11 15.27 -2.34 24.74
CA LEU A 11 14.94 -2.14 23.32
C LEU A 11 14.30 -3.37 22.67
N LEU A 12 14.35 -4.54 23.31
CA LEU A 12 13.78 -5.81 22.83
C LEU A 12 12.57 -6.21 23.69
N ARG A 13 11.56 -5.33 23.77
CA ARG A 13 10.32 -5.63 24.49
C ARG A 13 9.63 -6.84 23.84
N VAL A 14 9.66 -7.97 24.54
CA VAL A 14 8.73 -9.07 24.26
C VAL A 14 7.35 -8.60 24.70
N PRO A 15 6.30 -8.70 23.84
CA PRO A 15 4.94 -8.33 24.23
C PRO A 15 4.52 -9.04 25.54
N PRO A 16 3.81 -8.37 26.46
CA PRO A 16 3.45 -8.93 27.78
C PRO A 16 2.72 -10.29 27.70
N ASP A 17 2.05 -10.51 26.58
CA ASP A 17 1.23 -11.65 26.20
C ASP A 17 2.01 -12.81 25.53
N MET A 18 3.27 -12.60 25.15
CA MET A 18 4.12 -13.65 24.57
C MET A 18 4.83 -14.54 25.62
N LEU A 19 4.88 -14.11 26.88
CA LEU A 19 5.87 -14.61 27.85
C LEU A 19 5.46 -15.83 28.68
N ALA A 20 4.19 -16.27 28.66
CA ALA A 20 3.76 -17.39 29.51
C ALA A 20 3.59 -18.72 28.78
N GLU A 21 3.20 -18.73 27.51
CA GLU A 21 2.79 -19.98 26.84
C GLU A 21 3.83 -20.58 25.88
N VAL A 22 4.83 -19.82 25.41
CA VAL A 22 5.62 -20.24 24.23
C VAL A 22 7.13 -20.38 24.45
N ALA A 23 7.78 -19.61 25.34
CA ALA A 23 9.20 -19.83 25.70
C ALA A 23 9.65 -19.01 26.93
N ASN A 24 10.67 -19.51 27.66
CA ASN A 24 11.28 -18.81 28.80
C ASN A 24 12.11 -17.59 28.33
N GLU A 25 11.96 -16.45 29.02
CA GLU A 25 12.65 -15.17 28.77
C GLU A 25 14.18 -15.31 28.61
N SER A 26 14.82 -16.17 29.40
CA SER A 26 16.27 -16.45 29.29
C SER A 26 16.65 -17.15 27.98
N THR A 27 15.74 -17.94 27.42
CA THR A 27 15.93 -18.71 26.17
C THR A 27 15.74 -17.82 24.94
N ILE A 28 14.91 -16.78 25.03
CA ILE A 28 14.71 -15.80 23.95
C ILE A 28 15.87 -14.79 23.93
N ARG A 29 16.31 -14.32 25.10
CA ARG A 29 17.33 -13.26 25.20
C ARG A 29 18.76 -13.73 24.91
N GLY A 30 19.11 -14.97 25.27
CA GLY A 30 20.46 -15.52 25.03
C GLY A 30 20.91 -15.43 23.57
N PRO A 31 20.12 -15.98 22.61
CA PRO A 31 20.46 -15.92 21.18
C PRO A 31 20.51 -14.50 20.60
N ILE A 32 19.68 -13.58 21.10
CA ILE A 32 19.66 -12.19 20.61
C ILE A 32 20.86 -11.41 21.17
N ALA A 33 21.19 -11.59 22.44
CA ALA A 33 22.38 -11.01 23.05
C ALA A 33 23.68 -11.57 22.41
N ASP A 34 23.67 -12.86 22.04
CA ASP A 34 24.78 -13.46 21.29
C ASP A 34 24.89 -12.92 19.86
N ALA A 35 23.80 -12.44 19.25
CA ALA A 35 23.83 -11.81 17.93
C ALA A 35 24.25 -10.34 17.97
N ILE A 36 23.83 -9.59 19.00
CA ILE A 36 24.05 -8.15 19.14
C ILE A 36 25.18 -7.88 20.13
N LYS A 37 26.43 -8.06 19.68
CA LYS A 37 27.64 -7.96 20.52
C LYS A 37 28.24 -6.56 20.61
N SER A 38 27.79 -5.62 19.79
CA SER A 38 28.26 -4.22 19.78
C SER A 38 27.14 -3.25 19.41
N ASP A 39 27.35 -1.99 19.75
CA ASP A 39 26.46 -0.87 19.43
C ASP A 39 26.26 -0.71 17.91
N GLU A 40 27.30 -0.96 17.12
CA GLU A 40 27.21 -0.97 15.65
C GLU A 40 26.27 -2.07 15.15
N VAL A 41 26.41 -3.31 15.65
CA VAL A 41 25.54 -4.44 15.23
C VAL A 41 24.10 -4.21 15.70
N ALA A 42 23.92 -3.62 16.89
CA ALA A 42 22.61 -3.24 17.40
C ALA A 42 21.95 -2.21 16.49
N TYR A 43 22.69 -1.17 16.12
CA TYR A 43 22.24 -0.13 15.21
C TYR A 43 21.89 -0.70 13.83
N GLU A 44 22.75 -1.53 13.26
CA GLU A 44 22.50 -2.16 11.96
C GLU A 44 21.22 -3.00 12.00
N SER A 45 21.08 -3.88 13.00
CA SER A 45 19.89 -4.74 13.15
C SER A 45 18.61 -3.91 13.34
N PHE A 46 18.68 -2.85 14.15
CA PHE A 46 17.56 -1.91 14.33
C PHE A 46 17.23 -1.17 13.04
N ALA A 47 18.24 -0.75 12.28
CA ALA A 47 18.06 -0.04 11.02
C ALA A 47 17.45 -0.95 9.95
N GLN A 48 17.87 -2.21 9.86
CA GLN A 48 17.26 -3.22 8.99
C GLN A 48 15.79 -3.45 9.34
N ALA A 49 15.48 -3.51 10.65
CA ALA A 49 14.10 -3.57 11.11
C ALA A 49 13.34 -2.32 10.68
N CYS A 50 13.82 -1.12 10.98
CA CYS A 50 13.20 0.13 10.54
C CYS A 50 12.97 0.22 9.01
N ARG A 51 13.81 -0.44 8.20
CA ARG A 51 13.69 -0.49 6.74
C ARG A 51 12.90 -1.69 6.21
N PHE A 52 12.17 -2.41 7.08
CA PHE A 52 11.33 -3.57 6.72
C PHE A 52 12.10 -4.64 5.90
N GLU A 53 13.41 -4.76 6.10
CA GLU A 53 14.22 -5.75 5.37
C GLU A 53 13.89 -7.15 5.86
N ALA A 54 13.69 -8.14 4.97
CA ALA A 54 13.46 -9.52 5.40
C ALA A 54 14.67 -10.05 6.19
N PRO A 55 14.49 -10.64 7.39
CA PRO A 55 13.23 -11.15 7.97
C PRO A 55 12.42 -10.16 8.84
N TYR A 56 12.87 -8.91 9.00
CA TYR A 56 12.30 -7.92 9.90
C TYR A 56 11.03 -7.20 9.42
N ALA A 57 10.50 -7.51 8.24
CA ALA A 57 9.27 -6.92 7.70
C ALA A 57 8.03 -7.09 8.61
N THR A 58 8.10 -7.98 9.60
CA THR A 58 7.04 -8.26 10.60
C THR A 58 7.44 -7.84 12.03
N SER A 59 8.46 -7.00 12.18
CA SER A 59 8.97 -6.60 13.50
C SER A 59 7.93 -5.85 14.33
N TRP A 60 7.90 -6.14 15.64
CA TRP A 60 7.02 -5.49 16.62
C TRP A 60 7.25 -3.98 16.71
N ILE A 61 8.44 -3.49 16.34
CA ILE A 61 8.75 -2.06 16.31
C ILE A 61 7.92 -1.30 15.27
N HIS A 62 7.26 -1.99 14.33
CA HIS A 62 6.35 -1.34 13.37
C HIS A 62 4.91 -1.21 13.88
N GLY A 63 4.65 -1.57 15.14
CA GLY A 63 3.37 -1.34 15.79
C GLY A 63 3.07 0.16 16.03
N PRO A 64 1.88 0.48 16.56
CA PRO A 64 1.57 1.83 17.03
C PRO A 64 2.55 2.27 18.13
N GLY A 65 3.06 3.49 18.01
CA GLY A 65 3.73 4.19 19.10
C GLY A 65 2.76 5.13 19.83
N ASP A 66 3.25 5.76 20.89
CA ASP A 66 2.47 6.70 21.71
C ASP A 66 2.34 8.06 21.01
N ARG A 67 3.42 8.50 20.34
CA ARG A 67 3.48 9.81 19.64
C ARG A 67 3.50 9.68 18.11
N SER A 68 3.73 8.48 17.59
CA SER A 68 3.88 8.20 16.17
C SER A 68 3.01 7.02 15.75
N PRO A 69 2.44 7.02 14.53
CA PRO A 69 1.76 5.85 13.98
C PRO A 69 2.66 4.61 13.85
N TYR A 70 3.99 4.80 13.90
CA TYR A 70 5.00 3.76 13.91
C TYR A 70 5.95 3.94 15.09
N LEU A 71 5.98 2.94 15.99
CA LEU A 71 6.85 2.89 17.15
C LEU A 71 8.33 2.99 16.77
N SER A 72 8.74 2.46 15.62
CA SER A 72 10.12 2.47 15.14
C SER A 72 10.66 3.87 14.92
N LEU A 73 9.85 4.80 14.40
CA LEU A 73 10.25 6.20 14.23
C LEU A 73 10.36 6.92 15.58
N GLU A 74 9.52 6.56 16.54
CA GLU A 74 9.56 7.12 17.89
C GLU A 74 10.81 6.64 18.65
N LEU A 75 11.07 5.33 18.63
CA LEU A 75 12.27 4.72 19.20
C LEU A 75 13.55 5.28 18.57
N ALA A 76 13.56 5.46 17.24
CA ALA A 76 14.68 6.05 16.54
C ALA A 76 14.95 7.49 17.02
N ALA A 77 13.91 8.29 17.17
CA ALA A 77 14.03 9.67 17.64
C ALA A 77 14.53 9.77 19.08
N ASP A 78 14.10 8.86 19.95
CA ASP A 78 14.49 8.87 21.37
C ASP A 78 15.89 8.27 21.62
N SER A 79 16.30 7.29 20.80
CA SER A 79 17.45 6.45 21.11
C SER A 79 18.71 6.78 20.29
N LEU A 80 18.56 7.47 19.14
CA LEU A 80 19.69 7.74 18.25
C LEU A 80 20.21 9.18 18.39
N ALA A 81 21.54 9.32 18.33
CA ALA A 81 22.17 10.62 18.18
C ALA A 81 21.68 11.30 16.88
N ALA A 82 21.62 12.64 16.87
CA ALA A 82 21.01 13.42 15.79
C ALA A 82 21.50 13.04 14.38
N ASP A 83 22.81 12.82 14.19
CA ASP A 83 23.36 12.47 12.88
C ASP A 83 23.01 11.04 12.46
N ARG A 84 23.00 10.08 13.40
CA ARG A 84 22.55 8.69 13.13
C ARG A 84 21.05 8.65 12.85
N HIS A 85 20.26 9.43 13.58
CA HIS A 85 18.84 9.57 13.34
C HIS A 85 18.57 10.16 11.95
N ARG A 86 19.25 11.26 11.60
CA ARG A 86 19.15 11.88 10.27
C ARG A 86 19.52 10.89 9.17
N SER A 87 20.62 10.15 9.34
CA SER A 87 21.06 9.11 8.41
C SER A 87 20.01 8.02 8.23
N LEU A 88 19.43 7.48 9.31
CA LEU A 88 18.38 6.47 9.23
C LEU A 88 17.14 6.97 8.49
N LEU A 89 16.69 8.20 8.76
CA LEU A 89 15.53 8.78 8.08
C LEU A 89 15.79 8.99 6.59
N ALA A 90 16.98 9.52 6.24
CA ALA A 90 17.41 9.67 4.85
C ALA A 90 17.49 8.31 4.14
N ASP A 91 18.05 7.29 4.78
CA ASP A 91 18.10 5.92 4.25
C ASP A 91 16.70 5.36 3.99
N ILE A 92 15.74 5.57 4.89
CA ILE A 92 14.35 5.13 4.70
C ILE A 92 13.72 5.82 3.48
N VAL A 93 13.88 7.15 3.36
CA VAL A 93 13.34 7.92 2.24
C VAL A 93 14.00 7.51 0.92
N LEU A 94 15.33 7.40 0.91
CA LEU A 94 16.14 7.12 -0.27
C LEU A 94 16.26 5.64 -0.60
N SER A 95 15.81 4.72 0.25
CA SER A 95 15.93 3.29 -0.01
C SER A 95 15.16 2.86 -1.26
N THR A 96 15.70 1.92 -2.02
CA THR A 96 15.03 1.30 -3.17
C THR A 96 14.18 0.08 -2.80
N SER A 97 14.10 -0.26 -1.51
CA SER A 97 13.37 -1.44 -1.02
C SER A 97 11.85 -1.29 -1.19
N PRO A 98 11.19 -2.18 -1.94
CA PRO A 98 9.72 -2.23 -2.04
C PRO A 98 9.02 -2.48 -0.70
N SER A 99 9.70 -3.11 0.25
CA SER A 99 9.11 -3.47 1.53
C SER A 99 8.88 -2.27 2.45
N ILE A 100 9.54 -1.13 2.20
CA ILE A 100 9.32 0.12 2.95
C ILE A 100 8.05 0.82 2.41
N PRO A 101 6.98 0.88 3.22
CA PRO A 101 5.69 1.43 2.82
C PRO A 101 5.73 2.93 2.50
N TYR A 102 4.87 3.37 1.59
CA TYR A 102 4.81 4.78 1.16
C TYR A 102 4.55 5.76 2.31
N ASP A 103 3.60 5.42 3.19
CA ASP A 103 3.25 6.24 4.35
C ASP A 103 4.36 6.30 5.41
N TYR A 104 5.09 5.19 5.60
CA TYR A 104 6.26 5.16 6.47
C TYR A 104 7.39 6.04 5.94
N ARG A 105 7.66 5.99 4.62
CA ARG A 105 8.65 6.87 3.97
C ARG A 105 8.28 8.35 4.12
N ALA A 106 7.00 8.68 3.96
CA ALA A 106 6.54 10.05 4.14
C ALA A 106 6.71 10.54 5.58
N LEU A 107 6.34 9.73 6.58
CA LEU A 107 6.55 10.08 7.99
C LEU A 107 8.04 10.25 8.33
N ALA A 108 8.91 9.39 7.78
CA ALA A 108 10.35 9.54 7.91
C ALA A 108 10.86 10.82 7.22
N GLY A 109 10.33 11.14 6.03
CA GLY A 109 10.62 12.38 5.32
C GLY A 109 10.20 13.62 6.10
N ASP A 110 9.04 13.59 6.75
CA ASP A 110 8.51 14.69 7.56
C ASP A 110 9.43 14.93 8.77
N ALA A 111 9.89 13.85 9.39
CA ALA A 111 10.88 13.93 10.46
C ALA A 111 12.23 14.47 9.95
N LEU A 112 12.67 14.06 8.76
CA LEU A 112 13.91 14.53 8.14
C LEU A 112 13.85 16.03 7.84
N VAL A 113 12.74 16.52 7.29
CA VAL A 113 12.50 17.96 7.05
C VAL A 113 12.60 18.74 8.37
N ARG A 114 11.97 18.26 9.44
CA ARG A 114 12.03 18.91 10.77
C ARG A 114 13.45 18.99 11.34
N LEU A 115 14.28 17.97 11.12
CA LEU A 115 15.68 17.94 11.56
C LEU A 115 16.64 18.71 10.65
N GLY A 116 16.18 19.10 9.47
CA GLY A 116 17.00 19.59 8.38
C GLY A 116 17.65 18.45 7.59
N VAL A 117 17.48 18.52 6.26
CA VAL A 117 17.95 17.52 5.29
C VAL A 117 19.48 17.34 5.31
N GLY A 118 20.24 18.42 5.59
CA GLY A 118 21.70 18.37 5.73
C GLY A 118 22.40 17.89 4.46
N GLU A 119 23.38 17.00 4.62
CA GLU A 119 24.21 16.46 3.53
C GLU A 119 23.42 15.61 2.51
N TYR A 120 22.20 15.18 2.85
CA TYR A 120 21.38 14.34 1.97
C TYR A 120 20.64 15.11 0.87
N ALA A 121 20.76 16.45 0.83
CA ALA A 121 20.06 17.29 -0.14
C ALA A 121 20.47 16.96 -1.58
N ASP A 122 21.75 16.70 -1.85
CA ASP A 122 22.23 16.35 -3.19
C ASP A 122 21.78 14.96 -3.62
N ALA A 123 21.70 14.00 -2.69
CA ALA A 123 21.18 12.66 -2.97
C ALA A 123 19.68 12.71 -3.33
N LEU A 124 18.89 13.52 -2.62
CA LEU A 124 17.49 13.76 -2.95
C LEU A 124 17.36 14.46 -4.30
N ARG A 125 18.19 15.47 -4.58
CA ARG A 125 18.17 16.19 -5.87
C ARG A 125 18.49 15.24 -7.02
N PHE A 126 19.50 14.38 -6.86
CA PHE A 126 19.82 13.36 -7.84
C PHE A 126 18.64 12.42 -8.12
N VAL A 127 17.90 11.99 -7.09
CA VAL A 127 16.68 11.17 -7.28
C VAL A 127 15.62 11.92 -8.10
N VAL A 128 15.46 13.23 -7.87
CA VAL A 128 14.52 14.06 -8.63
C VAL A 128 14.95 14.20 -10.08
N GLU A 129 16.21 14.52 -10.32
CA GLU A 129 16.77 14.80 -11.66
C GLU A 129 16.91 13.55 -12.54
N SER A 130 17.11 12.37 -11.94
CA SER A 130 17.31 11.11 -12.66
C SER A 130 16.04 10.31 -12.90
N PHE A 131 14.89 10.73 -12.37
CA PHE A 131 13.65 9.97 -12.51
C PHE A 131 13.00 10.19 -13.87
N GLU A 132 12.75 9.09 -14.59
CA GLU A 132 11.98 9.08 -15.82
C GLU A 132 10.51 8.75 -15.54
N PRO A 133 9.56 9.65 -15.87
CA PRO A 133 8.13 9.38 -15.69
C PRO A 133 7.65 8.18 -16.49
N LEU A 134 6.74 7.40 -15.89
CA LEU A 134 6.12 6.26 -16.55
C LEU A 134 5.11 6.73 -17.61
N ALA A 135 5.15 6.05 -18.76
CA ALA A 135 4.18 6.28 -19.83
C ALA A 135 2.77 5.85 -19.39
N SER A 136 1.75 6.41 -20.03
CA SER A 136 0.36 5.97 -19.90
C SER A 136 -0.16 5.56 -21.26
N ARG A 137 -0.89 4.43 -21.31
CA ARG A 137 -1.49 3.93 -22.54
C ARG A 137 -2.61 4.87 -22.99
N THR A 138 -2.58 5.28 -24.25
CA THR A 138 -3.57 6.22 -24.77
C THR A 138 -4.92 5.54 -24.99
N ILE A 139 -5.99 6.34 -25.03
CA ILE A 139 -7.35 5.86 -25.32
C ILE A 139 -7.39 5.22 -26.72
N GLU A 140 -6.72 5.82 -27.70
CA GLU A 140 -6.66 5.30 -29.08
C GLU A 140 -6.02 3.91 -29.10
N ALA A 141 -4.92 3.72 -28.37
CA ALA A 141 -4.25 2.43 -28.24
C ALA A 141 -5.20 1.38 -27.62
N LYS A 142 -5.97 1.75 -26.59
CA LYS A 142 -6.96 0.86 -25.97
C LYS A 142 -8.10 0.49 -26.91
N VAL A 143 -8.68 1.47 -27.62
CA VAL A 143 -9.81 1.25 -28.55
C VAL A 143 -9.38 0.47 -29.78
N SER A 144 -8.10 0.54 -30.17
CA SER A 144 -7.55 -0.21 -31.31
C SER A 144 -7.44 -1.71 -31.07
N VAL A 145 -7.55 -2.16 -29.81
CA VAL A 145 -7.57 -3.59 -29.44
C VAL A 145 -8.88 -4.20 -29.95
N ARG A 146 -8.79 -5.08 -30.95
CA ARG A 146 -9.95 -5.70 -31.63
C ARG A 146 -10.58 -6.83 -30.80
N THR A 147 -10.98 -6.58 -29.55
CA THR A 147 -11.70 -7.56 -28.73
C THR A 147 -13.01 -6.99 -28.20
N ASP A 148 -13.94 -7.87 -27.82
CA ASP A 148 -15.28 -7.53 -27.33
C ASP A 148 -15.33 -7.17 -25.84
N GLY A 149 -14.16 -7.04 -25.20
CA GLY A 149 -14.01 -6.58 -23.81
C GLY A 149 -14.31 -7.63 -22.75
N ILE A 150 -14.59 -8.89 -23.13
CA ILE A 150 -14.81 -9.99 -22.19
C ILE A 150 -13.49 -10.72 -21.91
N ASP A 151 -12.69 -10.95 -22.96
CA ASP A 151 -11.34 -11.53 -22.85
C ASP A 151 -10.29 -10.44 -23.14
N HIS A 152 -9.42 -10.17 -22.16
CA HIS A 152 -8.28 -9.26 -22.38
C HIS A 152 -7.07 -10.06 -22.86
N LEU A 153 -6.67 -9.78 -24.10
CA LEU A 153 -5.54 -10.37 -24.83
C LEU A 153 -4.24 -9.61 -24.52
N PHE A 154 -3.69 -9.80 -23.33
CA PHE A 154 -2.27 -9.57 -23.10
C PHE A 154 -1.62 -10.92 -22.78
N ASP A 155 -0.37 -11.10 -23.23
CA ASP A 155 0.36 -12.33 -22.97
C ASP A 155 0.60 -12.46 -21.47
N ILE A 156 -0.14 -13.36 -20.82
CA ILE A 156 0.08 -13.74 -19.43
C ILE A 156 1.24 -14.76 -19.41
N PRO A 157 2.31 -14.54 -18.62
CA PRO A 157 3.38 -15.52 -18.53
C PRO A 157 2.83 -16.88 -18.13
N GLY A 158 3.20 -17.93 -18.90
CA GLY A 158 2.75 -19.30 -18.62
C GLY A 158 3.29 -19.88 -17.32
N THR A 159 4.41 -19.35 -16.81
CA THR A 159 5.09 -19.85 -15.60
C THR A 159 4.76 -19.01 -14.35
N VAL A 160 4.78 -19.64 -13.17
CA VAL A 160 4.65 -18.93 -11.88
C VAL A 160 5.79 -17.94 -11.70
N GLN A 161 7.01 -18.31 -12.08
CA GLN A 161 8.19 -17.45 -11.93
C GLN A 161 8.07 -16.19 -12.80
N GLY A 162 7.68 -16.31 -14.07
CA GLY A 162 7.49 -15.14 -14.94
C GLY A 162 6.46 -14.16 -14.38
N ARG A 163 5.37 -14.66 -13.80
CA ARG A 163 4.39 -13.81 -13.10
C ARG A 163 5.00 -13.11 -11.88
N ILE A 164 5.77 -13.84 -11.06
CA ILE A 164 6.46 -13.26 -9.89
C ILE A 164 7.46 -12.18 -10.31
N ASP A 165 8.23 -12.42 -11.36
CA ASP A 165 9.25 -11.49 -11.86
C ASP A 165 8.62 -10.17 -12.32
N LEU A 166 7.45 -10.22 -12.98
CA LEU A 166 6.67 -9.03 -13.33
C LEU A 166 6.24 -8.23 -12.10
N LEU A 167 5.77 -8.90 -11.04
CA LEU A 167 5.35 -8.23 -9.81
C LEU A 167 6.56 -7.55 -9.14
N VAL A 168 7.69 -8.25 -9.04
CA VAL A 168 8.93 -7.67 -8.48
C VAL A 168 9.40 -6.45 -9.28
N ALA A 169 9.35 -6.52 -10.61
CA ALA A 169 9.71 -5.41 -11.49
C ALA A 169 8.78 -4.20 -11.27
N ALA A 170 7.47 -4.44 -11.23
CA ALA A 170 6.47 -3.40 -10.96
C ALA A 170 6.69 -2.73 -9.59
N SER A 171 6.92 -3.52 -8.53
CA SER A 171 7.19 -2.99 -7.19
C SER A 171 8.43 -2.11 -7.15
N ARG A 172 9.51 -2.53 -7.82
CA ARG A 172 10.74 -1.72 -7.92
C ARG A 172 10.47 -0.38 -8.59
N VAL A 173 9.85 -0.39 -9.76
CA VAL A 173 9.57 0.84 -10.53
C VAL A 173 8.66 1.79 -9.76
N LYS A 174 7.59 1.29 -9.15
CA LYS A 174 6.66 2.11 -8.35
C LYS A 174 7.26 2.59 -7.02
N THR A 175 8.25 1.88 -6.50
CA THR A 175 9.08 2.38 -5.39
C THR A 175 9.94 3.56 -5.82
N LEU A 176 10.54 3.53 -7.02
CA LEU A 176 11.30 4.66 -7.56
C LEU A 176 10.42 5.90 -7.75
N GLU A 177 9.21 5.73 -8.29
CA GLU A 177 8.23 6.82 -8.41
C GLU A 177 7.85 7.39 -7.04
N SER A 178 7.62 6.53 -6.04
CA SER A 178 7.33 6.96 -4.67
C SER A 178 8.48 7.75 -4.03
N ARG A 179 9.73 7.31 -4.25
CA ARG A 179 10.94 8.03 -3.82
C ARG A 179 11.03 9.40 -4.48
N TYR A 180 10.81 9.47 -5.80
CA TYR A 180 10.80 10.71 -6.56
C TYR A 180 9.78 11.72 -6.00
N MET A 181 8.53 11.28 -5.81
CA MET A 181 7.47 12.16 -5.30
C MET A 181 7.81 12.73 -3.91
N LEU A 182 8.31 11.90 -2.99
CA LEU A 182 8.67 12.34 -1.65
C LEU A 182 9.93 13.21 -1.66
N ALA A 183 10.95 12.88 -2.46
CA ALA A 183 12.16 13.68 -2.57
C ALA A 183 11.87 15.11 -3.04
N ARG A 184 11.00 15.28 -4.06
CA ARG A 184 10.54 16.59 -4.51
C ARG A 184 9.92 17.41 -3.38
N ARG A 185 9.01 16.80 -2.62
CA ARG A 185 8.31 17.48 -1.52
C ARG A 185 9.24 17.84 -0.36
N ILE A 186 10.18 16.95 -0.02
CA ILE A 186 11.20 17.21 1.01
C ILE A 186 12.11 18.37 0.61
N LEU A 187 12.43 18.51 -0.68
CA LEU A 187 13.21 19.63 -1.21
C LEU A 187 12.42 20.93 -1.35
N GLY A 188 11.09 20.90 -1.18
CA GLY A 188 10.21 22.06 -1.35
C GLY A 188 9.77 22.33 -2.79
N ASP A 189 10.07 21.42 -3.73
CA ASP A 189 9.72 21.54 -5.16
C ASP A 189 8.31 21.03 -5.47
N ASP A 190 7.33 21.36 -4.61
CA ASP A 190 5.95 20.90 -4.78
C ASP A 190 5.12 21.94 -5.56
N ASP A 191 5.02 21.76 -6.88
CA ASP A 191 4.29 22.65 -7.80
C ASP A 191 2.75 22.51 -7.73
N ARG A 192 2.20 21.92 -6.66
CA ARG A 192 0.76 21.68 -6.59
C ARG A 192 0.01 22.98 -6.32
N ALA A 193 -0.81 23.39 -7.29
CA ALA A 193 -1.84 24.38 -7.05
C ALA A 193 -2.85 23.84 -6.01
N PRO A 194 -3.28 24.64 -5.02
CA PRO A 194 -4.33 24.21 -4.11
C PRO A 194 -5.65 24.04 -4.89
N THR A 195 -6.04 22.79 -5.11
CA THR A 195 -7.35 22.43 -5.67
C THR A 195 -8.34 22.13 -4.54
N ALA A 196 -9.62 22.44 -4.76
CA ALA A 196 -10.66 22.00 -3.83
C ALA A 196 -10.64 20.48 -3.71
N MET A 197 -10.58 19.97 -2.49
CA MET A 197 -10.54 18.54 -2.26
C MET A 197 -11.92 17.91 -2.43
N SER A 198 -11.99 16.79 -3.13
CA SER A 198 -13.21 15.99 -3.19
C SER A 198 -13.49 15.33 -1.84
N ALA A 199 -14.73 14.84 -1.64
CA ALA A 199 -15.09 14.10 -0.43
C ALA A 199 -14.20 12.87 -0.21
N ALA A 200 -13.81 12.19 -1.29
CA ALA A 200 -12.86 11.07 -1.25
C ALA A 200 -11.46 11.52 -0.78
N GLN A 201 -10.95 12.64 -1.30
CA GLN A 201 -9.66 13.17 -0.90
C GLN A 201 -9.64 13.63 0.57
N GLN A 202 -10.75 14.16 1.07
CA GLN A 202 -10.88 14.57 2.47
C GLN A 202 -10.70 13.38 3.42
N LEU A 203 -11.37 12.25 3.14
CA LEU A 203 -11.23 11.04 3.96
C LEU A 203 -9.77 10.55 4.03
N ILE A 204 -9.04 10.64 2.92
CA ILE A 204 -7.63 10.22 2.90
C ILE A 204 -6.77 11.20 3.69
N ALA A 205 -7.00 12.52 3.54
CA ALA A 205 -6.24 13.54 4.26
C ALA A 205 -6.44 13.44 5.78
N ASP A 206 -7.67 13.14 6.22
CA ASP A 206 -8.00 12.99 7.64
C ASP A 206 -7.30 11.78 8.28
N ASP A 207 -6.86 10.80 7.49
CA ASP A 207 -6.24 9.56 7.98
C ASP A 207 -4.72 9.47 7.77
N VAL A 208 -4.20 10.06 6.69
CA VAL A 208 -2.78 9.91 6.29
C VAL A 208 -1.81 10.49 7.31
N GLY A 209 -2.16 11.56 8.03
CA GLY A 209 -1.42 12.06 9.19
C GLY A 209 -0.02 12.64 8.89
N THR A 210 0.25 13.03 7.65
CA THR A 210 1.51 13.67 7.21
C THR A 210 1.22 14.69 6.11
N THR A 211 2.00 15.77 6.07
CA THR A 211 1.90 16.80 5.02
C THR A 211 2.65 16.43 3.75
N LEU A 212 3.53 15.42 3.80
CA LEU A 212 4.28 14.96 2.63
C LEU A 212 3.49 14.02 1.72
N ILE A 213 2.26 13.65 2.05
CA ILE A 213 1.38 12.88 1.15
C ILE A 213 0.21 13.74 0.71
N ALA A 214 -0.01 13.79 -0.60
CA ALA A 214 -1.24 14.33 -1.14
C ALA A 214 -2.29 13.22 -1.27
N PRO A 215 -3.57 13.48 -0.97
CA PRO A 215 -4.64 12.51 -1.21
C PRO A 215 -4.71 11.98 -2.65
N ALA A 216 -4.35 12.80 -3.63
CA ALA A 216 -4.27 12.41 -5.04
C ALA A 216 -3.18 11.36 -5.34
N ASP A 217 -2.21 11.16 -4.44
CA ASP A 217 -1.24 10.06 -4.57
C ASP A 217 -1.90 8.70 -4.41
N TYR A 218 -3.12 8.62 -3.90
CA TYR A 218 -3.86 7.37 -3.84
C TYR A 218 -4.78 7.17 -5.04
N LEU A 219 -4.76 8.08 -6.01
CA LEU A 219 -5.42 7.88 -7.29
C LEU A 219 -4.55 6.98 -8.17
N VAL A 220 -5.03 5.78 -8.47
CA VAL A 220 -4.27 4.79 -9.25
C VAL A 220 -4.60 4.96 -10.74
N PRO A 221 -3.63 5.37 -11.58
CA PRO A 221 -3.83 5.50 -13.02
C PRO A 221 -3.74 4.13 -13.68
N TRP A 222 -4.87 3.45 -13.85
CA TRP A 222 -4.92 2.07 -14.37
C TRP A 222 -4.23 1.86 -15.72
N ASP A 223 -4.13 2.92 -16.53
CA ASP A 223 -3.48 2.93 -17.84
C ASP A 223 -1.96 3.13 -17.81
N GLN A 224 -1.38 3.38 -16.63
CA GLN A 224 0.06 3.58 -16.50
C GLN A 224 0.81 2.29 -16.86
N GLU A 225 1.80 2.42 -17.74
CA GLU A 225 2.55 1.30 -18.30
C GLU A 225 3.80 1.00 -17.50
N LEU A 226 4.06 -0.30 -17.32
CA LEU A 226 5.20 -0.85 -16.62
C LEU A 226 5.92 -1.87 -17.51
N PRO A 227 7.24 -2.07 -17.29
CA PRO A 227 8.01 -3.06 -18.05
C PRO A 227 7.42 -4.47 -17.91
N GLY A 228 7.16 -5.12 -19.04
CA GLY A 228 6.75 -6.51 -19.17
C GLY A 228 7.87 -7.42 -19.74
N GLU A 229 7.53 -8.67 -20.04
CA GLU A 229 8.48 -9.61 -20.66
C GLU A 229 8.84 -9.18 -22.09
N ASN A 230 10.09 -9.43 -22.50
CA ASN A 230 10.58 -9.21 -23.86
C ASN A 230 10.41 -7.78 -24.41
N GLY A 231 10.35 -6.78 -23.53
CA GLY A 231 10.16 -5.37 -23.93
C GLY A 231 8.71 -4.98 -24.17
N ASN A 232 7.75 -5.89 -23.98
CA ASN A 232 6.34 -5.54 -23.94
C ASN A 232 6.05 -4.67 -22.72
N ARG A 233 4.96 -3.89 -22.78
CA ARG A 233 4.50 -3.07 -21.67
C ARG A 233 3.13 -3.54 -21.19
N LEU A 234 2.98 -3.63 -19.89
CA LEU A 234 1.72 -3.97 -19.23
C LEU A 234 1.20 -2.75 -18.48
N THR A 235 -0.08 -2.48 -18.59
CA THR A 235 -0.77 -1.49 -17.77
C THR A 235 -0.94 -2.00 -16.34
N LEU A 236 -1.15 -1.09 -15.40
CA LEU A 236 -1.50 -1.44 -14.02
C LEU A 236 -2.74 -2.34 -13.95
N ALA A 237 -3.77 -2.08 -14.76
CA ALA A 237 -4.96 -2.94 -14.83
C ALA A 237 -4.63 -4.39 -15.25
N GLU A 238 -3.75 -4.57 -16.23
CA GLU A 238 -3.33 -5.89 -16.71
C GLU A 238 -2.50 -6.62 -15.63
N LEU A 239 -1.61 -5.91 -14.94
CA LEU A 239 -0.83 -6.48 -13.83
C LEU A 239 -1.70 -6.93 -12.66
N MET A 240 -2.76 -6.18 -12.31
CA MET A 240 -3.69 -6.58 -11.25
C MET A 240 -4.37 -7.93 -11.56
N ARG A 241 -4.59 -8.27 -12.82
CA ARG A 241 -5.11 -9.58 -13.21
C ARG A 241 -4.07 -10.69 -13.07
N ILE A 242 -2.81 -10.39 -13.37
CA ILE A 242 -1.70 -11.34 -13.17
C ILE A 242 -1.57 -11.69 -11.68
N VAL A 243 -1.75 -10.71 -10.79
CA VAL A 243 -1.78 -10.93 -9.34
C VAL A 243 -2.80 -12.02 -8.97
N LEU A 244 -4.03 -11.97 -9.49
CA LEU A 244 -5.07 -12.97 -9.23
C LEU A 244 -4.72 -14.40 -9.70
N LEU A 245 -3.76 -14.52 -10.62
CA LEU A 245 -3.29 -15.81 -11.14
C LEU A 245 -2.09 -16.38 -10.37
N CYS A 246 -1.58 -15.66 -9.37
CA CYS A 246 -0.49 -16.12 -8.51
C CYS A 246 -0.97 -17.20 -7.51
N PRO A 247 -0.07 -18.10 -7.05
CA PRO A 247 -0.44 -19.25 -6.20
C PRO A 247 -1.18 -18.88 -4.91
N GLU A 248 -0.89 -17.71 -4.33
CA GLU A 248 -1.44 -17.27 -3.03
C GLU A 248 -2.98 -17.23 -2.99
N PHE A 249 -3.62 -16.96 -4.12
CA PHE A 249 -5.08 -16.91 -4.23
C PHE A 249 -5.74 -18.29 -4.20
N LYS A 250 -4.97 -19.36 -4.43
CA LYS A 250 -5.43 -20.75 -4.37
C LYS A 250 -4.96 -21.44 -3.09
N LEU A 251 -3.67 -21.33 -2.77
CA LEU A 251 -3.03 -21.88 -1.57
C LEU A 251 -1.97 -20.90 -1.05
N PRO A 252 -1.92 -20.60 0.25
CA PRO A 252 -0.92 -19.70 0.81
C PRO A 252 0.51 -20.19 0.52
N ASP A 253 1.31 -19.34 -0.12
CA ASP A 253 2.73 -19.62 -0.39
C ASP A 253 3.58 -18.59 0.36
N ALA A 254 4.35 -19.06 1.35
CA ALA A 254 5.20 -18.22 2.19
C ALA A 254 6.32 -17.49 1.42
N LYS A 255 6.70 -17.98 0.23
CA LYS A 255 7.68 -17.32 -0.65
C LYS A 255 7.04 -16.23 -1.49
N VAL A 256 5.80 -16.43 -1.95
CA VAL A 256 5.10 -15.48 -2.82
C VAL A 256 4.49 -14.34 -2.01
N ARG A 257 4.04 -14.62 -0.78
CA ARG A 257 3.33 -13.66 0.06
C ARG A 257 4.12 -12.34 0.29
N PRO A 258 5.41 -12.35 0.65
CA PRO A 258 6.18 -11.11 0.79
C PRO A 258 6.22 -10.30 -0.50
N ILE A 259 6.34 -10.96 -1.65
CA ILE A 259 6.38 -10.32 -2.98
C ILE A 259 5.05 -9.63 -3.30
N LEU A 260 3.92 -10.29 -2.97
CA LEU A 260 2.60 -9.71 -3.16
C LEU A 260 2.34 -8.53 -2.23
N VAL A 261 2.76 -8.63 -0.96
CA VAL A 261 2.68 -7.52 -0.01
C VAL A 261 3.53 -6.32 -0.47
N ASP A 262 4.75 -6.57 -0.93
CA ASP A 262 5.62 -5.54 -1.51
C ASP A 262 4.96 -4.90 -2.74
N PHE A 263 4.35 -5.71 -3.62
CA PHE A 263 3.59 -5.20 -4.76
C PHE A 263 2.46 -4.27 -4.32
N TYR A 264 1.61 -4.68 -3.38
CA TYR A 264 0.55 -3.80 -2.90
C TYR A 264 1.11 -2.52 -2.25
N ARG A 265 2.18 -2.62 -1.45
CA ARG A 265 2.79 -1.46 -0.77
C ARG A 265 3.41 -0.48 -1.75
N SER A 266 4.05 -0.95 -2.81
CA SER A 266 4.70 -0.09 -3.80
C SER A 266 3.71 0.44 -4.84
N VAL A 267 2.87 -0.44 -5.40
CA VAL A 267 2.01 -0.13 -6.54
C VAL A 267 0.73 0.58 -6.10
N LEU A 268 0.09 0.04 -5.06
CA LEU A 268 -1.17 0.54 -4.52
C LEU A 268 -1.00 1.41 -3.28
N ARG A 269 0.24 1.59 -2.80
CA ARG A 269 0.58 2.44 -1.66
C ARG A 269 -0.16 2.08 -0.37
N ILE A 270 -0.56 0.81 -0.20
CA ILE A 270 -1.18 0.36 1.06
C ILE A 270 -0.29 0.73 2.24
N SER A 271 -0.90 1.15 3.34
CA SER A 271 -0.15 1.51 4.54
C SER A 271 0.63 0.31 5.09
N GLY A 272 1.81 0.56 5.65
CA GLY A 272 2.69 -0.47 6.19
C GLY A 272 2.08 -1.42 7.21
N ARG A 273 1.19 -0.87 8.06
CA ARG A 273 0.47 -1.61 9.10
C ARG A 273 -0.86 -2.19 8.66
N SER A 274 -1.26 -1.98 7.40
CA SER A 274 -2.47 -2.59 6.88
C SER A 274 -2.30 -4.10 6.76
N ILE A 275 -3.40 -4.83 6.96
CA ILE A 275 -3.42 -6.28 6.85
C ILE A 275 -4.29 -6.66 5.66
N ILE A 276 -3.71 -7.44 4.77
CA ILE A 276 -4.41 -8.09 3.67
C ILE A 276 -4.57 -9.57 4.06
N GLY A 277 -5.78 -10.08 4.12
CA GLY A 277 -6.06 -11.47 4.46
C GLY A 277 -5.60 -12.43 3.37
N LEU A 278 -5.44 -13.70 3.73
CA LEU A 278 -5.20 -14.76 2.73
C LEU A 278 -6.35 -14.81 1.72
N ALA A 279 -6.04 -14.97 0.44
CA ALA A 279 -7.01 -14.98 -0.64
C ALA A 279 -7.95 -13.74 -0.66
N ALA A 280 -7.61 -12.65 0.04
CA ALA A 280 -8.27 -11.38 -0.17
C ALA A 280 -7.90 -10.93 -1.59
N GLY A 281 -8.91 -10.87 -2.47
CA GLY A 281 -8.84 -10.60 -3.92
C GLY A 281 -8.53 -9.16 -4.23
N VAL A 282 -7.57 -8.56 -3.51
CA VAL A 282 -7.63 -7.22 -2.94
C VAL A 282 -8.29 -6.23 -3.91
N PHE A 283 -7.90 -6.19 -5.19
CA PHE A 283 -8.62 -5.40 -6.19
C PHE A 283 -8.69 -6.07 -7.57
N HIS A 284 -9.89 -6.12 -8.13
CA HIS A 284 -10.12 -6.39 -9.54
C HIS A 284 -10.61 -5.11 -10.23
N VAL A 285 -10.18 -4.90 -11.47
CA VAL A 285 -10.69 -3.84 -12.35
C VAL A 285 -11.13 -4.53 -13.64
N GLU A 286 -12.40 -4.91 -13.70
CA GLU A 286 -12.93 -5.73 -14.79
C GLU A 286 -13.00 -4.98 -16.12
N HIS A 287 -13.22 -3.66 -16.07
CA HIS A 287 -13.59 -2.86 -17.24
C HIS A 287 -12.39 -2.18 -17.94
N GLY A 288 -11.38 -2.99 -18.30
CA GLY A 288 -10.05 -2.55 -18.77
C GLY A 288 -9.97 -1.68 -20.05
N ALA A 289 -11.08 -1.38 -20.73
CA ALA A 289 -11.10 -0.42 -21.84
C ALA A 289 -11.51 1.01 -21.40
N LEU A 290 -12.21 1.13 -20.27
CA LEU A 290 -12.81 2.38 -19.77
C LEU A 290 -12.33 2.73 -18.35
N ALA A 291 -11.31 2.06 -17.84
CA ALA A 291 -10.83 2.22 -16.47
C ALA A 291 -10.33 3.64 -16.22
N THR A 292 -11.21 4.49 -15.69
CA THR A 292 -10.86 5.80 -15.15
C THR A 292 -9.98 5.61 -13.92
N PRO A 293 -9.02 6.51 -13.64
CA PRO A 293 -8.25 6.45 -12.42
C PRO A 293 -9.18 6.29 -11.21
N SER A 294 -8.83 5.39 -10.29
CA SER A 294 -9.68 5.08 -9.14
C SER A 294 -8.93 5.36 -7.85
N TYR A 295 -9.63 5.87 -6.84
CA TYR A 295 -9.03 6.05 -5.53
C TYR A 295 -8.78 4.68 -4.90
N PHE A 296 -7.59 4.48 -4.38
CA PHE A 296 -7.28 3.30 -3.62
C PHE A 296 -6.45 3.65 -2.39
N TYR A 297 -7.09 3.53 -1.23
CA TYR A 297 -6.48 3.83 0.05
C TYR A 297 -6.81 2.74 1.06
N GLN A 298 -5.77 2.15 1.67
CA GLN A 298 -5.91 1.29 2.84
C GLN A 298 -5.01 1.81 3.95
N GLY A 299 -5.64 2.43 4.94
CA GLY A 299 -5.02 3.10 6.07
C GLY A 299 -4.38 2.16 7.08
N ARG A 300 -3.81 2.74 8.13
CA ARG A 300 -3.03 2.01 9.15
C ARG A 300 -3.94 1.13 9.99
N GLY A 301 -3.56 -0.13 10.21
CA GLY A 301 -4.40 -1.05 10.98
C GLY A 301 -5.71 -1.44 10.29
N ALA A 302 -5.97 -0.96 9.07
CA ALA A 302 -7.07 -1.42 8.25
C ALA A 302 -6.84 -2.88 7.83
N ILE A 303 -7.85 -3.72 8.04
CA ILE A 303 -7.82 -5.15 7.79
C ILE A 303 -8.83 -5.47 6.70
N LEU A 304 -8.32 -5.90 5.55
CA LEU A 304 -9.12 -6.57 4.53
C LEU A 304 -9.03 -8.07 4.80
N GLY A 305 -10.03 -8.65 5.44
CA GLY A 305 -10.06 -10.04 5.89
C GLY A 305 -10.07 -11.07 4.74
N LYS A 306 -9.87 -12.33 5.13
CA LYS A 306 -9.85 -13.48 4.21
C LYS A 306 -11.06 -13.49 3.28
N GLY A 307 -10.83 -13.69 1.99
CA GLY A 307 -11.89 -13.85 0.98
C GLY A 307 -12.71 -12.58 0.70
N CYS A 308 -12.33 -11.43 1.24
CA CYS A 308 -12.90 -10.15 0.85
C CYS A 308 -12.29 -9.71 -0.49
N VAL A 309 -13.15 -9.38 -1.45
CA VAL A 309 -12.77 -8.93 -2.79
C VAL A 309 -13.42 -7.57 -3.03
N ILE A 310 -12.69 -6.63 -3.62
CA ILE A 310 -13.23 -5.34 -4.02
C ILE A 310 -13.07 -5.20 -5.54
N ASP A 311 -14.19 -5.14 -6.25
CA ASP A 311 -14.21 -4.80 -7.66
C ASP A 311 -14.29 -3.28 -7.79
N CYS A 312 -13.15 -2.69 -8.14
CA CYS A 312 -12.85 -1.27 -7.99
C CYS A 312 -12.96 -0.54 -9.33
N VAL A 313 -14.12 0.08 -9.57
CA VAL A 313 -14.32 1.09 -10.61
C VAL A 313 -14.90 2.33 -9.95
N GLY A 314 -14.04 3.33 -9.77
CA GLY A 314 -14.28 4.54 -8.96
C GLY A 314 -13.37 4.55 -7.73
N GLY A 315 -13.37 3.48 -6.95
CA GLY A 315 -12.32 3.23 -5.95
C GLY A 315 -12.80 2.71 -4.60
N ALA A 316 -11.85 2.52 -3.69
CA ALA A 316 -12.07 2.14 -2.31
C ALA A 316 -11.15 2.90 -1.35
N ILE A 317 -11.72 3.42 -0.27
CA ILE A 317 -11.02 4.12 0.81
C ILE A 317 -11.35 3.42 2.11
N LEU A 318 -10.36 2.76 2.68
CA LEU A 318 -10.44 2.09 3.98
C LEU A 318 -9.59 2.89 4.96
N GLN A 319 -10.20 3.71 5.81
CA GLN A 319 -9.47 4.45 6.83
C GLN A 319 -8.93 3.52 7.91
N ARG A 320 -8.09 4.07 8.79
CA ARG A 320 -7.45 3.31 9.87
C ARG A 320 -8.43 2.48 10.70
N ASP A 321 -7.91 1.34 11.17
CA ASP A 321 -8.58 0.42 12.07
C ASP A 321 -9.92 -0.14 11.57
N THR A 322 -10.19 -0.04 10.26
CA THR A 322 -11.33 -0.70 9.61
C THR A 322 -11.13 -2.21 9.56
N PHE A 323 -12.22 -2.96 9.58
CA PHE A 323 -12.20 -4.42 9.45
C PHE A 323 -13.29 -4.90 8.50
N LEU A 324 -12.90 -5.33 7.30
CA LEU A 324 -13.84 -5.76 6.26
C LEU A 324 -13.61 -7.23 5.90
N GLY A 325 -14.64 -8.06 6.04
CA GLY A 325 -14.56 -9.49 5.73
C GLY A 325 -13.98 -10.32 6.87
N GLY A 326 -13.31 -11.45 6.54
CA GLY A 326 -12.78 -12.37 7.55
C GLY A 326 -13.80 -13.38 8.10
N GLY A 327 -15.05 -13.32 7.62
CA GLY A 327 -16.06 -14.35 7.83
C GLY A 327 -15.73 -15.68 7.12
N PHE A 328 -16.51 -16.72 7.41
CA PHE A 328 -16.37 -18.02 6.74
C PHE A 328 -16.72 -17.99 5.26
N MET A 329 -17.48 -16.98 4.83
CA MET A 329 -17.96 -16.82 3.46
C MET A 329 -17.31 -15.60 2.80
N PRO A 330 -16.95 -15.69 1.50
CA PRO A 330 -16.45 -14.55 0.75
C PRO A 330 -17.48 -13.41 0.65
N ILE A 331 -16.97 -12.18 0.60
CA ILE A 331 -17.76 -10.98 0.29
C ILE A 331 -17.13 -10.25 -0.90
N LEU A 332 -17.95 -9.86 -1.86
CA LEU A 332 -17.60 -9.02 -2.99
C LEU A 332 -18.17 -7.63 -2.77
N ILE A 333 -17.30 -6.64 -2.62
CA ILE A 333 -17.67 -5.22 -2.61
C ILE A 333 -17.58 -4.73 -4.05
N HIS A 334 -18.72 -4.36 -4.60
CA HIS A 334 -18.82 -3.91 -5.99
C HIS A 334 -19.06 -2.40 -6.01
N THR A 335 -18.17 -1.67 -6.68
CA THR A 335 -18.12 -0.20 -6.60
C THR A 335 -18.70 0.50 -7.81
N HIS A 336 -19.32 -0.24 -8.73
CA HIS A 336 -19.94 0.33 -9.91
C HIS A 336 -21.22 -0.40 -10.29
N LYS A 337 -22.01 0.18 -11.19
CA LYS A 337 -23.21 -0.46 -11.72
C LYS A 337 -23.34 -0.21 -13.21
N HIS A 338 -23.73 -1.24 -13.94
CA HIS A 338 -24.13 -1.09 -15.33
C HIS A 338 -25.52 -0.44 -15.39
N ILE A 339 -25.64 0.67 -16.11
CA ILE A 339 -26.90 1.42 -16.22
C ILE A 339 -27.47 1.29 -17.62
N ARG A 340 -28.74 0.93 -17.67
CA ARG A 340 -29.51 0.88 -18.91
C ARG A 340 -30.09 2.24 -19.26
N GLY A 341 -29.81 2.74 -20.47
CA GLY A 341 -30.59 3.81 -21.08
C GLY A 341 -31.93 3.29 -21.61
N SER A 342 -32.99 4.10 -21.55
CA SER A 342 -34.27 3.72 -22.13
C SER A 342 -34.12 3.41 -23.63
N GLY A 343 -34.53 2.22 -24.06
CA GLY A 343 -34.40 1.76 -25.45
C GLY A 343 -33.05 1.12 -25.82
N ASP A 344 -32.07 1.11 -24.91
CA ASP A 344 -30.77 0.49 -25.16
C ASP A 344 -30.85 -1.05 -25.15
N SER A 345 -30.06 -1.68 -26.02
CA SER A 345 -29.81 -3.13 -26.01
C SER A 345 -29.03 -3.55 -24.75
N GLY A 346 -29.15 -4.81 -24.32
CA GLY A 346 -28.36 -5.34 -23.19
C GLY A 346 -26.84 -5.29 -23.42
N ALA A 347 -26.38 -5.23 -24.68
CA ALA A 347 -24.97 -5.05 -25.00
C ALA A 347 -24.48 -3.60 -24.78
N SER A 348 -25.35 -2.61 -24.94
CA SER A 348 -25.05 -1.20 -24.64
C SER A 348 -25.05 -0.88 -23.15
N GLU A 349 -25.84 -1.60 -22.35
CA GLU A 349 -25.86 -1.50 -20.88
C GLU A 349 -24.51 -1.87 -20.26
N ARG A 350 -23.83 -2.88 -20.81
CA ARG A 350 -22.47 -3.28 -20.37
C ARG A 350 -21.42 -2.17 -20.54
N LYS A 351 -21.69 -1.16 -21.38
CA LYS A 351 -20.73 -0.08 -21.69
C LYS A 351 -20.99 1.21 -20.90
N LYS A 352 -22.14 1.34 -20.22
CA LYS A 352 -22.49 2.51 -19.40
C LYS A 352 -22.33 2.15 -17.93
N ILE A 353 -21.22 2.59 -17.35
CA ILE A 353 -20.84 2.28 -15.98
C ILE A 353 -21.04 3.53 -15.14
N LEU A 354 -21.78 3.42 -14.04
CA LEU A 354 -21.80 4.41 -12.97
C LEU A 354 -20.83 3.97 -11.87
N PRO A 355 -19.65 4.59 -11.78
CA PRO A 355 -18.69 4.31 -10.71
C PRO A 355 -19.08 5.04 -9.41
N CYS A 356 -18.62 4.51 -8.28
CA CYS A 356 -18.60 5.20 -6.99
C CYS A 356 -17.34 4.81 -6.22
N VAL A 357 -17.03 5.58 -5.17
CA VAL A 357 -16.01 5.21 -4.20
C VAL A 357 -16.71 4.55 -3.01
N PHE A 358 -16.28 3.33 -2.68
CA PHE A 358 -16.61 2.70 -1.42
C PHE A 358 -15.74 3.29 -0.31
N ALA A 359 -16.35 3.81 0.74
CA ALA A 359 -15.64 4.33 1.90
C ALA A 359 -15.99 3.54 3.15
N ALA A 360 -14.96 3.06 3.85
CA ALA A 360 -15.04 2.59 5.22
C ALA A 360 -14.29 3.59 6.10
N GLU A 361 -15.04 4.34 6.91
CA GLU A 361 -14.50 5.34 7.82
C GLU A 361 -13.84 4.69 9.05
N VAL A 362 -13.11 5.48 9.83
CA VAL A 362 -12.32 5.00 10.99
C VAL A 362 -13.09 3.99 11.85
N GLY A 363 -12.52 2.80 12.01
CA GLY A 363 -13.10 1.74 12.86
C GLY A 363 -14.33 1.03 12.29
N ALA A 364 -14.77 1.36 11.07
CA ALA A 364 -15.92 0.71 10.43
C ALA A 364 -15.68 -0.79 10.26
N ARG A 365 -16.75 -1.57 10.41
CA ARG A 365 -16.69 -3.03 10.33
C ARG A 365 -17.80 -3.59 9.47
N PHE A 366 -17.46 -4.58 8.66
CA PHE A 366 -18.47 -5.54 8.22
C PHE A 366 -18.66 -6.60 9.30
N PRO A 367 -19.91 -6.88 9.68
CA PRO A 367 -20.16 -7.97 10.59
C PRO A 367 -19.83 -9.31 9.93
N MET A 368 -19.52 -10.33 10.73
CA MET A 368 -19.06 -11.64 10.25
C MET A 368 -20.13 -12.41 9.45
N ASP A 369 -21.39 -11.98 9.55
CA ASP A 369 -22.56 -12.47 8.82
C ASP A 369 -22.82 -11.70 7.50
N ALA A 370 -22.01 -10.68 7.17
CA ALA A 370 -22.06 -10.05 5.86
C ALA A 370 -21.53 -11.04 4.81
N ILE A 371 -22.42 -11.51 3.94
CA ILE A 371 -22.14 -12.56 2.96
C ILE A 371 -22.61 -12.10 1.57
N GLY A 372 -21.86 -12.47 0.53
CA GLY A 372 -22.29 -12.30 -0.85
C GLY A 372 -21.83 -10.98 -1.45
N LEU A 373 -22.76 -10.19 -1.98
CA LEU A 373 -22.47 -9.03 -2.80
C LEU A 373 -22.92 -7.74 -2.09
N PHE A 374 -22.00 -6.80 -1.91
CA PHE A 374 -22.29 -5.45 -1.44
C PHE A 374 -22.19 -4.47 -2.61
N GLU A 375 -23.35 -4.12 -3.17
CA GLU A 375 -23.46 -3.14 -4.25
C GLU A 375 -23.37 -1.72 -3.71
N THR A 376 -22.17 -1.13 -3.75
CA THR A 376 -21.91 0.20 -3.17
C THR A 376 -22.77 1.28 -3.84
N VAL A 377 -22.97 1.18 -5.16
CA VAL A 377 -23.74 2.16 -5.94
C VAL A 377 -25.19 2.26 -5.47
N ASP A 378 -25.78 1.20 -4.92
CA ASP A 378 -27.17 1.21 -4.45
C ASP A 378 -27.39 2.16 -3.25
N TYR A 379 -26.30 2.56 -2.59
CA TYR A 379 -26.27 3.46 -1.45
C TYR A 379 -25.81 4.88 -1.79
N LEU A 380 -25.64 5.24 -3.07
CA LEU A 380 -25.39 6.63 -3.44
C LEU A 380 -26.56 7.52 -3.00
N GLY A 381 -26.25 8.54 -2.19
CA GLY A 381 -27.25 9.45 -1.62
C GLY A 381 -28.16 8.83 -0.56
N LYS A 382 -27.80 7.66 -0.01
CA LYS A 382 -28.53 6.95 1.04
C LYS A 382 -27.57 6.44 2.11
N ASP A 383 -28.11 6.08 3.27
CA ASP A 383 -27.32 5.42 4.31
C ASP A 383 -27.08 3.94 3.95
N ALA A 384 -25.84 3.48 4.13
CA ALA A 384 -25.52 2.07 4.05
C ALA A 384 -25.99 1.34 5.32
N PRO A 385 -26.25 0.02 5.25
CA PRO A 385 -26.73 -0.76 6.40
C PRO A 385 -25.68 -0.94 7.51
N TYR A 386 -24.43 -0.56 7.28
CA TYR A 386 -23.32 -0.75 8.19
C TYR A 386 -22.71 0.59 8.59
N GLN A 387 -22.56 0.80 9.90
CA GLN A 387 -22.03 2.05 10.45
C GLN A 387 -20.63 2.34 9.91
N GLY A 388 -20.42 3.59 9.48
CA GLY A 388 -19.15 4.05 8.91
C GLY A 388 -18.88 3.59 7.48
N ILE A 389 -19.81 2.86 6.85
CA ILE A 389 -19.73 2.50 5.43
C ILE A 389 -20.53 3.50 4.60
N ARG A 390 -19.95 3.99 3.50
CA ARG A 390 -20.57 5.00 2.63
C ARG A 390 -20.25 4.77 1.17
N ALA A 391 -21.17 5.21 0.32
CA ALA A 391 -20.95 5.37 -1.11
C ALA A 391 -20.73 6.85 -1.43
N ILE A 392 -19.64 7.16 -2.12
CA ILE A 392 -19.28 8.53 -2.52
C ILE A 392 -19.30 8.60 -4.05
N PRO A 393 -19.93 9.62 -4.66
CA PRO A 393 -19.87 9.80 -6.11
C PRO A 393 -18.42 10.02 -6.56
N VAL A 394 -18.08 9.53 -7.77
CA VAL A 394 -16.83 9.91 -8.45
C VAL A 394 -17.10 11.24 -9.15
N ASP A 395 -16.28 12.24 -8.85
CA ASP A 395 -16.32 13.56 -9.48
C ASP A 395 -15.74 13.58 -10.90
#